data_AF-A0A6N7FAZ8-F1
#
_entry.id   AF-A0A6N7FAZ8-F1
#
_cell.length_a   1.000
_cell.length_b   1.000
_cell.length_c   1.000
_cell.angle_alpha   90.00
_cell.angle_beta   90.00
_cell.angle_gamma   90.00
#
_symmetry.space_group_name_H-M   'P 1'
#
loop_
_entity.id
_entity.type
_entity.pdbx_description
1 polymer ?
#
loop_
_entity_poly.entity_id
_entity_poly.type
_entity_poly.pdbx_seq_one_letter_code
_entity_poly.pdbx_strand_id
1 'polypeptide(L)'
;MARRAAARARDDGFADFAARHLLIRDKTGGIVPLKLNAVQRLVHARIVDQRARTGRVRMLVLKARQPGVSTYVEGRFYWLVTRSKGVRAFILTHLRDATEAIFGMVERFHDGNPAEDKPHVGASNAKELYFDETDSGYRVGTAGSRAIGRGYTIQFFHGSEVAHWPNGGAFPAVAHENALDKLTMMVQELSGRLTRSLRFPVSDPVSLSAVTPNAESRANRYLAFDADGAPVATAGPAGDSSIPVSPFMETMLDDPDAATARATLGLGAAAVLGVAAGGSGGLLRADGDASSLVGVWTTGDIKATLRAAAPAGWLMLNGDSIGSAASAADRADDALEPLFTALWDDLADMEAPISGGRGASAAAERAQETQVRMGIGERV
;
A
#
# COMPACT_ATOMS: atom_id res chain seq x y z
N MET A 1 27.49 -26.57 35.13
CA MET A 1 26.04 -26.89 35.09
C MET A 1 25.40 -27.12 36.48
N ALA A 2 26.08 -27.77 37.44
CA ALA A 2 25.52 -28.08 38.77
C ALA A 2 24.96 -26.88 39.57
N ARG A 3 25.63 -25.71 39.55
CA ARG A 3 25.15 -24.46 40.21
C ARG A 3 23.82 -23.93 39.64
N ARG A 4 23.52 -24.19 38.36
CA ARG A 4 22.26 -23.76 37.70
C ARG A 4 21.10 -24.71 38.04
N ALA A 5 21.37 -26.01 38.13
CA ALA A 5 20.38 -27.02 38.56
C ALA A 5 19.96 -26.83 40.03
N ALA A 6 20.92 -26.60 40.93
CA ALA A 6 20.63 -26.31 42.34
C ALA A 6 19.88 -24.98 42.57
N ALA A 7 20.12 -23.97 41.71
CA ALA A 7 19.38 -22.71 41.76
C ALA A 7 17.93 -22.85 41.27
N ARG A 8 17.70 -23.67 40.24
CA ARG A 8 16.35 -23.98 39.73
C ARG A 8 15.52 -24.76 40.76
N ALA A 9 16.10 -25.77 41.38
CA ALA A 9 15.45 -26.56 42.44
C ALA A 9 15.07 -25.74 43.68
N ARG A 10 15.82 -24.67 44.00
CA ARG A 10 15.41 -23.74 45.07
C ARG A 10 14.16 -22.98 44.63
N ASP A 11 14.18 -22.33 43.48
CA ASP A 11 13.11 -21.41 43.06
C ASP A 11 11.75 -22.10 42.85
N ASP A 12 11.73 -23.36 42.41
CA ASP A 12 10.49 -24.14 42.22
C ASP A 12 9.73 -24.41 43.54
N GLY A 13 10.43 -24.39 44.69
CA GLY A 13 9.83 -24.67 46.00
C GLY A 13 9.21 -23.47 46.72
N PHE A 14 9.29 -22.27 46.15
CA PHE A 14 8.82 -21.06 46.84
C PHE A 14 7.29 -21.05 47.06
N ALA A 15 6.50 -21.52 46.09
CA ALA A 15 5.04 -21.52 46.22
C ALA A 15 4.57 -22.40 47.39
N ASP A 16 5.19 -23.58 47.54
CA ASP A 16 4.90 -24.51 48.64
C ASP A 16 5.37 -23.96 49.98
N PHE A 17 6.53 -23.30 49.99
CA PHE A 17 7.00 -22.58 51.17
C PHE A 17 6.02 -21.47 51.57
N ALA A 18 5.57 -20.67 50.61
CA ALA A 18 4.64 -19.57 50.86
C ALA A 18 3.32 -20.06 51.46
N ALA A 19 2.78 -21.15 50.93
CA ALA A 19 1.53 -21.75 51.42
C ALA A 19 1.63 -22.35 52.83
N ARG A 20 2.83 -22.70 53.32
CA ARG A 20 3.04 -23.30 54.65
C ARG A 20 3.57 -22.33 55.70
N HIS A 21 4.39 -21.37 55.31
CA HIS A 21 5.17 -20.56 56.25
C HIS A 21 4.81 -19.07 56.22
N LEU A 22 4.16 -18.57 55.17
CA LEU A 22 3.93 -17.13 54.99
C LEU A 22 2.46 -16.79 55.24
N LEU A 23 2.16 -16.20 56.40
CA LEU A 23 0.82 -15.70 56.71
C LEU A 23 0.65 -14.23 56.30
N ILE A 24 -0.46 -13.90 55.65
CA ILE A 24 -0.81 -12.55 55.22
C ILE A 24 -2.14 -12.13 55.83
N ARG A 25 -2.35 -10.81 55.94
CA ARG A 25 -3.67 -10.24 56.19
C ARG A 25 -4.38 -10.05 54.86
N ASP A 26 -5.55 -10.67 54.69
CA ASP A 26 -6.37 -10.48 53.50
C ASP A 26 -7.23 -9.20 53.58
N LYS A 27 -8.02 -8.94 52.53
CA LYS A 27 -8.89 -7.75 52.46
C LYS A 27 -10.06 -7.78 53.45
N THR A 28 -10.41 -8.95 53.98
CA THR A 28 -11.44 -9.11 55.01
C THR A 28 -10.86 -8.95 56.42
N GLY A 29 -9.54 -8.83 56.53
CA GLY A 29 -8.80 -8.73 57.79
C GLY A 29 -8.34 -10.07 58.34
N GLY A 30 -8.67 -11.19 57.69
CA GLY A 30 -8.29 -12.54 58.07
C GLY A 30 -6.80 -12.80 57.90
N ILE A 31 -6.23 -13.61 58.80
CA ILE A 31 -4.85 -14.08 58.69
C ILE A 31 -4.87 -15.43 57.98
N VAL A 32 -4.37 -15.46 56.75
CA VAL A 32 -4.45 -16.62 55.86
C VAL A 32 -3.08 -16.94 55.24
N PRO A 33 -2.80 -18.19 54.85
CA PRO A 33 -1.59 -18.52 54.13
C PRO A 33 -1.49 -17.82 52.77
N LEU A 34 -0.29 -17.40 52.40
CA LEU A 34 0.00 -16.76 51.12
C LEU A 34 -0.10 -17.79 49.99
N LYS A 35 -1.23 -17.77 49.29
CA LYS A 35 -1.38 -18.43 47.99
C LYS A 35 -1.08 -17.43 46.89
N LEU A 36 -0.07 -17.72 46.06
CA LEU A 36 0.34 -16.81 45.00
C LEU A 36 -0.80 -16.56 44.02
N ASN A 37 -1.18 -15.30 43.83
CA ASN A 37 -2.19 -14.91 42.84
C ASN A 37 -1.60 -14.91 41.41
N ALA A 38 -2.43 -14.64 40.40
CA ALA A 38 -2.00 -14.66 39.00
C ALA A 38 -0.83 -13.69 38.71
N VAL A 39 -0.85 -12.48 39.27
CA VAL A 39 0.22 -11.49 39.09
C VAL A 39 1.51 -11.96 39.76
N GLN A 40 1.43 -12.46 40.99
CA GLN A 40 2.58 -12.95 41.73
C GLN A 40 3.22 -14.17 41.05
N ARG A 41 2.40 -15.10 40.51
CA ARG A 41 2.90 -16.23 39.70
C ARG A 41 3.59 -15.78 38.42
N LEU A 42 3.07 -14.75 37.74
CA LEU A 42 3.72 -14.20 36.56
C LEU A 42 5.09 -13.58 36.90
N VAL A 43 5.14 -12.74 37.93
CA VAL A 43 6.39 -12.15 38.43
C VAL A 43 7.39 -13.25 38.82
N HIS A 44 6.92 -14.31 39.48
CA HIS A 44 7.73 -15.46 39.84
C HIS A 44 8.33 -16.15 38.62
N ALA A 45 7.52 -16.53 37.64
CA ALA A 45 7.98 -17.18 36.43
C ALA A 45 9.05 -16.35 35.69
N ARG A 46 8.88 -15.03 35.60
CA ARG A 46 9.86 -14.13 34.97
C ARG A 46 11.19 -14.06 35.74
N ILE A 47 11.14 -14.09 37.07
CA ILE A 47 12.35 -14.13 37.90
C ILE A 47 13.10 -15.45 37.71
N VAL A 48 12.39 -16.57 37.76
CA VAL A 48 13.00 -17.91 37.59
C VAL A 48 13.65 -18.02 36.22
N ASP A 49 12.94 -17.60 35.17
CA ASP A 49 13.46 -17.57 33.81
C ASP A 49 14.71 -16.68 33.66
N GLN A 50 14.68 -15.44 34.16
CA GLN A 50 15.84 -14.54 34.10
C GLN A 50 17.05 -15.12 34.88
N ARG A 51 16.80 -15.71 36.04
CA ARG A 51 17.83 -16.36 36.85
C ARG A 51 18.45 -17.54 36.12
N ALA A 52 17.63 -18.38 35.48
CA ALA A 52 18.10 -19.53 34.71
C ALA A 52 18.99 -19.11 33.52
N ARG A 53 18.57 -18.07 32.78
CA ARG A 53 19.30 -17.56 31.60
C ARG A 53 20.58 -16.82 31.96
N THR A 54 20.55 -15.94 32.96
CA THR A 54 21.62 -14.96 33.21
C THR A 54 22.42 -15.23 34.48
N GLY A 55 21.97 -16.13 35.35
CA GLY A 55 22.55 -16.39 36.67
C GLY A 55 22.27 -15.29 37.71
N ARG A 56 21.59 -14.20 37.32
CA ARG A 56 21.24 -13.07 38.19
C ARG A 56 19.82 -12.60 37.89
N VAL A 57 19.27 -11.76 38.77
CA VAL A 57 17.94 -11.16 38.59
C VAL A 57 18.09 -9.66 38.72
N ARG A 58 17.64 -8.93 37.70
CA ARG A 58 17.56 -7.47 37.66
C ARG A 58 16.28 -7.12 36.93
N MET A 59 15.27 -6.73 37.66
CA MET A 59 13.91 -6.55 37.13
C MET A 59 13.30 -5.27 37.66
N LEU A 60 12.75 -4.47 36.75
CA LEU A 60 11.86 -3.36 37.06
C LEU A 60 10.44 -3.86 36.85
N VAL A 61 9.57 -3.67 37.85
CA VAL A 61 8.19 -4.14 37.82
C VAL A 61 7.26 -2.95 37.82
N LEU A 62 6.78 -2.56 36.64
CA LEU A 62 5.66 -1.63 36.52
C LEU A 62 4.37 -2.38 36.87
N LYS A 63 3.60 -1.83 37.81
CA LYS A 63 2.42 -2.51 38.38
C LYS A 63 1.25 -1.56 38.63
N ALA A 64 0.04 -2.10 38.56
CA ALA A 64 -1.16 -1.45 39.08
C ALA A 64 -1.13 -1.31 40.61
N ARG A 65 -2.11 -0.61 41.19
CA ARG A 65 -2.27 -0.45 42.65
C ARG A 65 -2.78 -1.76 43.28
N GLN A 66 -2.17 -2.15 44.40
CA GLN A 66 -2.55 -3.31 45.24
C GLN A 66 -2.65 -4.72 44.59
N PRO A 67 -1.80 -5.11 43.60
CA PRO A 67 -1.78 -6.49 43.08
C PRO A 67 -1.04 -7.50 43.97
N GLY A 68 -0.45 -7.06 45.10
CA GLY A 68 0.30 -7.93 46.02
C GLY A 68 1.75 -8.21 45.62
N VAL A 69 2.35 -7.40 44.74
CA VAL A 69 3.75 -7.59 44.32
C VAL A 69 4.73 -7.44 45.48
N SER A 70 4.55 -6.44 46.35
CA SER A 70 5.42 -6.26 47.53
C SER A 70 5.35 -7.49 48.43
N THR A 71 4.15 -7.97 48.77
CA THR A 71 3.95 -9.21 49.55
C THR A 71 4.73 -10.40 48.97
N TYR A 72 4.72 -10.55 47.65
CA TYR A 72 5.49 -11.59 46.97
C TYR A 72 7.00 -11.40 47.09
N VAL A 73 7.51 -10.17 46.84
CA VAL A 73 8.95 -9.88 46.93
C VAL A 73 9.46 -10.06 48.36
N GLU A 74 8.73 -9.53 49.34
CA GLU A 74 9.07 -9.68 50.77
C GLU A 74 9.08 -11.16 51.17
N GLY A 75 8.04 -11.92 50.81
CA GLY A 75 7.96 -13.35 51.11
C GLY A 75 9.10 -14.15 50.45
N ARG A 76 9.44 -13.81 49.21
CA ARG A 76 10.54 -14.44 48.48
C ARG A 76 11.89 -14.13 49.09
N PHE A 77 12.12 -12.90 49.54
CA PHE A 77 13.35 -12.52 50.21
C PHE A 77 13.46 -13.16 51.58
N TYR A 78 12.36 -13.21 52.34
CA TYR A 78 12.31 -13.93 53.61
C TYR A 78 12.69 -15.40 53.44
N TRP A 79 12.07 -16.09 52.46
CA TRP A 79 12.40 -17.47 52.10
C TRP A 79 13.89 -17.65 51.76
N LEU A 80 14.48 -16.74 50.98
CA LEU A 80 15.88 -16.82 50.60
C LEU A 80 16.83 -16.57 51.76
N VAL A 81 16.54 -15.56 52.59
CA VAL A 81 17.37 -15.14 53.72
C VAL A 81 17.37 -16.21 54.82
N THR A 82 16.22 -16.82 55.09
CA THR A 82 16.10 -17.85 56.13
C THR A 82 16.66 -19.21 55.72
N ARG A 83 16.84 -19.46 54.41
CA ARG A 83 17.33 -20.74 53.87
C ARG A 83 18.70 -20.66 53.20
N SER A 84 19.39 -19.54 53.32
CA SER A 84 20.74 -19.35 52.80
C SER A 84 21.63 -18.82 53.92
N LYS A 85 22.93 -19.10 53.84
CA LYS A 85 23.91 -18.59 54.81
C LYS A 85 24.60 -17.34 54.28
N GLY A 86 24.85 -16.35 55.14
CA GLY A 86 25.62 -15.15 54.83
C GLY A 86 24.94 -14.18 53.86
N VAL A 87 23.60 -14.11 53.83
CA VAL A 87 22.87 -13.26 52.87
C VAL A 87 22.02 -12.18 53.55
N ARG A 88 21.90 -11.04 52.91
CA ARG A 88 21.17 -9.88 53.39
C ARG A 88 20.18 -9.38 52.34
N ALA A 89 18.94 -9.23 52.76
CA ALA A 89 17.90 -8.51 52.05
C ALA A 89 17.84 -7.06 52.53
N PHE A 90 17.78 -6.12 51.58
CA PHE A 90 17.63 -4.69 51.88
C PHE A 90 16.50 -4.09 51.06
N ILE A 91 15.52 -3.51 51.76
CA ILE A 91 14.31 -2.98 51.17
C ILE A 91 14.33 -1.47 51.40
N LEU A 92 14.19 -0.71 50.32
CA LEU A 92 14.23 0.74 50.37
C LEU A 92 12.89 1.31 49.91
N THR A 93 12.22 2.08 50.78
CA THR A 93 10.91 2.68 50.52
C THR A 93 10.99 4.20 50.39
N HIS A 94 9.93 4.83 49.90
CA HIS A 94 9.84 6.29 49.72
C HIS A 94 9.55 7.05 51.04
N LEU A 95 8.72 6.50 51.93
CA LEU A 95 8.31 7.10 53.22
C LEU A 95 8.47 6.14 54.40
N ARG A 96 8.52 6.69 55.62
CA ARG A 96 8.67 5.93 56.89
C ARG A 96 7.50 4.99 57.14
N ASP A 97 6.26 5.47 57.01
CA ASP A 97 5.06 4.64 57.21
C ASP A 97 5.03 3.45 56.24
N ALA A 98 5.50 3.65 55.01
CA ALA A 98 5.67 2.58 54.04
C ALA A 98 6.80 1.60 54.42
N THR A 99 7.87 2.08 55.06
CA THR A 99 8.94 1.24 55.63
C THR A 99 8.37 0.32 56.70
N GLU A 100 7.60 0.87 57.64
CA GLU A 100 7.00 0.14 58.77
C GLU A 100 5.94 -0.87 58.29
N ALA A 101 5.06 -0.45 57.38
CA ALA A 101 4.05 -1.34 56.79
C ALA A 101 4.69 -2.54 56.07
N ILE A 102 5.82 -2.33 55.38
CA ILE A 102 6.54 -3.41 54.72
C ILE A 102 7.21 -4.34 55.74
N PHE A 103 7.88 -3.78 56.75
CA PHE A 103 8.53 -4.59 57.77
C PHE A 103 7.54 -5.44 58.56
N GLY A 104 6.36 -4.88 58.89
CA GLY A 104 5.28 -5.63 59.54
C GLY A 104 4.66 -6.75 58.69
N MET A 105 4.95 -6.83 57.37
CA MET A 105 4.65 -8.05 56.60
C MET A 105 5.63 -9.16 56.93
N VAL A 106 6.93 -8.84 57.05
CA VAL A 106 8.00 -9.81 57.30
C VAL A 106 7.96 -10.32 58.74
N GLU A 107 7.67 -9.45 59.70
CA GLU A 107 7.41 -9.87 61.09
C GLU A 107 6.24 -10.87 61.13
N ARG A 108 5.14 -10.61 60.43
CA ARG A 108 4.01 -11.54 60.35
C ARG A 108 4.40 -12.89 59.71
N PHE A 109 5.24 -12.88 58.68
CA PHE A 109 5.75 -14.11 58.10
C PHE A 109 6.55 -14.91 59.13
N HIS A 110 7.40 -14.24 59.90
CA HIS A 110 8.20 -14.89 60.92
C HIS A 110 7.37 -15.39 62.10
N ASP A 111 6.43 -14.60 62.59
CA ASP A 111 5.58 -14.95 63.71
C ASP A 111 4.60 -16.07 63.39
N GLY A 112 4.09 -16.08 62.16
CA GLY A 112 3.18 -17.11 61.65
C GLY A 112 3.87 -18.39 61.16
N ASN A 113 5.20 -18.46 61.19
CA ASN A 113 5.94 -19.64 60.75
C ASN A 113 5.78 -20.78 61.80
N PRO A 114 5.46 -22.03 61.39
CA PRO A 114 5.40 -23.16 62.31
C PRO A 114 6.61 -23.26 63.23
N ALA A 115 6.40 -23.54 64.51
CA ALA A 115 7.45 -23.49 65.54
C ALA A 115 8.67 -24.38 65.22
N GLU A 116 8.44 -25.53 64.60
CA GLU A 116 9.47 -26.48 64.16
C GLU A 116 10.35 -25.96 63.02
N ASP A 117 9.84 -25.07 62.19
CA ASP A 117 10.50 -24.51 61.00
C ASP A 117 10.77 -23.00 61.14
N LYS A 118 10.54 -22.42 62.32
CA LYS A 118 10.73 -20.99 62.62
C LYS A 118 12.22 -20.72 62.86
N PRO A 119 12.90 -19.94 61.99
CA PRO A 119 14.33 -19.66 62.15
C PRO A 119 14.63 -18.91 63.44
N HIS A 120 15.72 -19.23 64.12
CA HIS A 120 16.12 -18.49 65.31
C HIS A 120 16.53 -17.05 64.98
N VAL A 121 16.09 -16.11 65.81
CA VAL A 121 16.39 -14.67 65.65
C VAL A 121 17.39 -14.26 66.73
N GLY A 122 18.60 -13.90 66.30
CA GLY A 122 19.63 -13.39 67.20
C GLY A 122 19.41 -11.93 67.60
N ALA A 123 18.91 -11.11 66.65
CA ALA A 123 18.54 -9.72 66.93
C ALA A 123 17.33 -9.30 66.10
N SER A 124 16.39 -8.60 66.76
CA SER A 124 15.23 -7.99 66.11
C SER A 124 15.07 -6.56 66.60
N ASN A 125 14.79 -5.65 65.67
CA ASN A 125 14.37 -4.29 65.97
C ASN A 125 13.35 -3.82 64.93
N ALA A 126 12.79 -2.62 65.11
CA ALA A 126 11.75 -2.06 64.24
C ALA A 126 12.12 -1.93 62.75
N LYS A 127 13.37 -2.19 62.35
CA LYS A 127 13.85 -2.07 60.96
C LYS A 127 14.71 -3.25 60.51
N GLU A 128 14.92 -4.27 61.34
CA GLU A 128 15.81 -5.37 61.01
C GLU A 128 15.45 -6.67 61.75
N LEU A 129 15.52 -7.77 61.01
CA LEU A 129 15.56 -9.14 61.54
C LEU A 129 16.91 -9.76 61.19
N TYR A 130 17.63 -10.24 62.19
CA TYR A 130 18.90 -10.93 62.04
C TYR A 130 18.80 -12.38 62.54
N PHE A 131 19.15 -13.32 61.67
CA PHE A 131 19.14 -14.75 61.92
C PHE A 131 20.58 -15.20 62.16
N ASP A 132 20.91 -15.49 63.42
CA ASP A 132 22.27 -15.78 63.89
C ASP A 132 22.81 -17.11 63.37
N GLU A 133 21.99 -18.16 63.33
CA GLU A 133 22.40 -19.49 62.84
C GLU A 133 22.83 -19.49 61.37
N THR A 134 22.32 -18.54 60.59
CA THR A 134 22.60 -18.43 59.15
C THR A 134 23.45 -17.22 58.81
N ASP A 135 23.84 -16.37 59.78
CA ASP A 135 24.47 -15.07 59.54
C ASP A 135 23.77 -14.28 58.41
N SER A 136 22.44 -14.30 58.45
CA SER A 136 21.61 -13.71 57.40
C SER A 136 20.64 -12.69 57.98
N GLY A 137 20.24 -11.71 57.19
CA GLY A 137 19.48 -10.57 57.71
C GLY A 137 18.52 -9.96 56.72
N TYR A 138 17.50 -9.31 57.28
CA TYR A 138 16.47 -8.60 56.55
C TYR A 138 16.39 -7.19 57.12
N ARG A 139 16.63 -6.16 56.30
CA ARG A 139 16.62 -4.77 56.75
C ARG A 139 15.79 -3.90 55.83
N VAL A 140 15.08 -2.94 56.43
CA VAL A 140 14.30 -1.94 55.73
C VAL A 140 14.88 -0.55 55.95
N GLY A 141 14.72 0.35 54.98
CA GLY A 141 15.16 1.73 55.06
C GLY A 141 14.31 2.68 54.21
N THR A 142 14.50 3.98 54.40
CA THR A 142 13.80 5.04 53.67
C THR A 142 14.77 5.81 52.77
N ALA A 143 14.44 6.02 51.50
CA ALA A 143 15.33 6.57 50.46
C ALA A 143 15.79 8.02 50.69
N GLY A 144 15.17 8.75 51.62
CA GLY A 144 15.44 10.16 51.89
C GLY A 144 16.80 10.48 52.49
N SER A 145 17.55 9.50 53.01
CA SER A 145 18.89 9.77 53.56
C SER A 145 19.99 9.43 52.55
N ARG A 146 20.96 10.34 52.37
CA ARG A 146 22.02 10.27 51.34
C ARG A 146 23.01 9.10 51.48
N ALA A 147 23.09 8.46 52.66
CA ALA A 147 24.08 7.42 52.97
C ALA A 147 23.48 6.00 53.16
N ILE A 148 22.16 5.84 53.08
CA ILE A 148 21.52 4.54 53.31
C ILE A 148 21.94 3.53 52.23
N GLY A 149 22.34 2.34 52.67
CA GLY A 149 22.66 1.21 51.79
C GLY A 149 24.15 1.06 51.41
N ARG A 150 24.98 2.10 51.58
CA ARG A 150 26.39 2.07 51.16
C ARG A 150 27.30 1.18 52.02
N GLY A 151 26.98 1.02 53.29
CA GLY A 151 27.78 0.24 54.24
C GLY A 151 27.44 -1.25 54.31
N TYR A 152 26.56 -1.74 53.43
CA TYR A 152 26.05 -3.11 53.52
C TYR A 152 26.41 -3.93 52.28
N THR A 153 26.81 -5.18 52.51
CA THR A 153 26.96 -6.17 51.44
C THR A 153 25.61 -6.85 51.22
N ILE A 154 24.85 -6.36 50.25
CA ILE A 154 23.45 -6.75 49.99
C ILE A 154 23.39 -7.75 48.83
N GLN A 155 22.65 -8.85 49.00
CA GLN A 155 22.44 -9.86 47.96
C GLN A 155 21.04 -9.76 47.35
N PHE A 156 20.05 -9.31 48.12
CA PHE A 156 18.68 -9.13 47.66
C PHE A 156 18.23 -7.70 47.91
N PHE A 157 17.84 -7.00 46.85
CA PHE A 157 17.43 -5.60 46.94
C PHE A 157 16.02 -5.42 46.39
N HIS A 158 15.19 -4.71 47.15
CA HIS A 158 13.85 -4.30 46.72
C HIS A 158 13.72 -2.79 46.87
N GLY A 159 13.68 -2.09 45.73
CA GLY A 159 13.27 -0.69 45.70
C GLY A 159 11.75 -0.62 45.62
N SER A 160 11.09 -0.37 46.74
CA SER A 160 9.63 -0.20 46.77
C SER A 160 9.28 1.22 46.33
N GLU A 161 8.44 1.31 45.29
CA GLU A 161 7.91 2.58 44.78
C GLU A 161 9.02 3.59 44.42
N VAL A 162 10.01 3.12 43.67
CA VAL A 162 11.19 3.90 43.24
C VAL A 162 10.82 5.22 42.57
N ALA A 163 9.75 5.23 41.77
CA ALA A 163 9.24 6.43 41.10
C ALA A 163 8.83 7.56 42.07
N HIS A 164 8.57 7.25 43.35
CA HIS A 164 8.18 8.22 44.38
C HIS A 164 9.33 8.60 45.32
N TRP A 165 10.56 8.18 45.04
CA TRP A 165 11.69 8.55 45.89
C TRP A 165 12.03 10.05 45.75
N PRO A 166 12.39 10.72 46.85
CA PRO A 166 12.60 12.16 46.84
C PRO A 166 13.80 12.56 45.98
N ASN A 167 13.67 13.71 45.30
CA ASN A 167 14.76 14.33 44.56
C ASN A 167 15.92 14.70 45.48
N GLY A 168 17.16 14.39 45.07
CA GLY A 168 18.36 14.58 45.89
C GLY A 168 18.62 13.48 46.94
N GLY A 169 17.81 12.41 46.95
CA GLY A 169 18.06 11.19 47.71
C GLY A 169 19.11 10.28 47.06
N ALA A 170 19.22 9.04 47.55
CA ALA A 170 20.23 8.07 47.05
C ALA A 170 20.06 7.69 45.56
N PHE A 171 18.88 7.88 44.99
CA PHE A 171 18.58 7.67 43.57
C PHE A 171 17.67 8.81 43.08
N PRO A 172 18.09 9.61 42.08
CA PRO A 172 17.29 10.72 41.57
C PRO A 172 16.19 10.19 40.64
N ALA A 173 15.06 9.81 41.22
CA ALA A 173 13.96 9.16 40.49
C ALA A 173 13.43 10.01 39.33
N VAL A 174 13.12 11.29 39.57
CA VAL A 174 12.56 12.18 38.52
C VAL A 174 13.49 12.33 37.33
N ALA A 175 14.81 12.39 37.55
CA ALA A 175 15.77 12.48 36.45
C ALA A 175 15.76 11.22 35.57
N HIS A 176 15.64 10.03 36.20
CA HIS A 176 15.55 8.77 35.47
C HIS A 176 14.20 8.62 34.77
N GLU A 177 13.08 8.99 35.41
CA GLU A 177 11.76 8.98 34.78
C GLU A 177 11.74 9.88 33.53
N ASN A 178 12.20 11.13 33.63
CA ASN A 178 12.27 12.05 32.50
C ASN A 178 13.13 11.48 31.34
N ALA A 179 14.25 10.81 31.66
CA ALA A 179 15.10 10.20 30.65
C ALA A 179 14.44 8.99 29.97
N LEU A 180 13.75 8.15 30.75
CA LEU A 180 13.04 6.97 30.26
C LEU A 180 11.81 7.35 29.44
N ASP A 181 11.07 8.39 29.84
CA ASP A 181 9.96 8.94 29.08
C ASP A 181 10.45 9.47 27.73
N LYS A 182 11.54 10.25 27.72
CA LYS A 182 12.16 10.73 26.47
C LYS A 182 12.60 9.57 25.57
N LEU A 183 13.23 8.54 26.13
CA LEU A 183 13.60 7.34 25.37
C LEU A 183 12.38 6.64 24.78
N THR A 184 11.30 6.53 25.56
CA THR A 184 10.06 5.90 25.11
C THR A 184 9.40 6.71 23.99
N MET A 185 9.35 8.03 24.12
CA MET A 185 8.88 8.93 23.07
C MET A 185 9.71 8.78 21.78
N MET A 186 11.05 8.75 21.89
CA MET A 186 11.92 8.55 20.73
C MET A 186 11.69 7.18 20.08
N VAL A 187 11.52 6.11 20.85
CA VAL A 187 11.22 4.77 20.31
C VAL A 187 9.86 4.73 19.63
N GLN A 188 8.83 5.34 20.21
CA GLN A 188 7.50 5.44 19.61
C GLN A 188 7.52 6.24 18.30
N GLU A 189 8.25 7.36 18.28
CA GLU A 189 8.43 8.17 17.08
C GLU A 189 9.18 7.40 15.99
N LEU A 190 10.31 6.76 16.33
CA LEU A 190 11.06 5.91 15.40
C LEU A 190 10.20 4.78 14.86
N SER A 191 9.41 4.11 15.71
CA SER A 191 8.48 3.06 15.29
C SER A 191 7.42 3.60 14.32
N GLY A 192 6.86 4.78 14.61
CA GLY A 192 5.90 5.45 13.75
C GLY A 192 6.47 5.84 12.39
N ARG A 193 7.71 6.35 12.37
CA ARG A 193 8.46 6.69 11.15
C ARG A 193 8.78 5.44 10.33
N LEU A 194 9.33 4.42 10.97
CA LEU A 194 9.65 3.13 10.34
C LEU A 194 8.39 2.51 9.73
N THR A 195 7.24 2.52 10.41
CA THR A 195 6.00 1.87 9.92
C THR A 195 5.48 2.50 8.62
N ARG A 196 5.87 3.74 8.32
CA ARG A 196 5.49 4.47 7.11
C ARG A 196 6.62 4.56 6.08
N SER A 197 7.77 3.93 6.32
CA SER A 197 8.87 3.91 5.37
C SER A 197 8.81 2.66 4.49
N LEU A 198 9.29 2.78 3.25
CA LEU A 198 9.67 1.62 2.46
C LEU A 198 10.80 0.88 3.18
N ARG A 199 10.75 -0.45 3.23
CA ARG A 199 11.76 -1.29 3.89
C ARG A 199 12.05 -2.53 3.07
N PHE A 200 13.30 -2.97 3.11
CA PHE A 200 13.66 -4.30 2.67
C PHE A 200 13.40 -5.33 3.78
N PRO A 201 12.94 -6.54 3.42
CA PRO A 201 12.81 -7.64 4.37
C PRO A 201 14.16 -8.03 4.98
N VAL A 202 14.13 -8.58 6.18
CA VAL A 202 15.33 -8.99 6.92
C VAL A 202 16.12 -10.12 6.24
N SER A 203 15.52 -10.79 5.25
CA SER A 203 16.17 -11.81 4.42
C SER A 203 17.13 -11.24 3.39
N ASP A 204 16.99 -9.95 3.05
CA ASP A 204 17.79 -9.34 1.99
C ASP A 204 19.24 -9.13 2.44
N PRO A 205 20.21 -9.17 1.51
CA PRO A 205 21.61 -8.95 1.84
C PRO A 205 21.83 -7.59 2.50
N VAL A 206 22.68 -7.53 3.53
CA VAL A 206 23.03 -6.26 4.22
C VAL A 206 23.76 -5.25 3.33
N SER A 207 24.21 -5.67 2.14
CA SER A 207 24.77 -4.79 1.11
C SER A 207 23.71 -3.98 0.36
N LEU A 208 22.44 -4.39 0.41
CA LEU A 208 21.35 -3.71 -0.27
C LEU A 208 20.86 -2.50 0.56
N SER A 209 20.87 -1.31 -0.05
CA SER A 209 20.56 -0.06 0.64
C SER A 209 19.20 0.49 0.23
N ALA A 210 18.32 0.76 1.20
CA ALA A 210 17.01 1.37 0.96
C ALA A 210 17.09 2.90 0.73
N VAL A 211 18.29 3.44 0.54
CA VAL A 211 18.50 4.87 0.28
C VAL A 211 18.12 5.18 -1.17
N THR A 212 17.03 5.92 -1.35
CA THR A 212 16.63 6.41 -2.67
C THR A 212 17.66 7.40 -3.24
N PRO A 213 17.80 7.51 -4.57
CA PRO A 213 18.66 8.52 -5.20
C PRO A 213 18.39 9.96 -4.70
N ASN A 214 19.39 10.83 -4.86
CA ASN A 214 19.31 12.22 -4.44
C ASN A 214 18.18 12.98 -5.16
N ALA A 215 17.81 14.16 -4.64
CA ALA A 215 16.66 14.93 -5.13
C ALA A 215 16.78 15.33 -6.61
N GLU A 216 17.99 15.64 -7.07
CA GLU A 216 18.26 16.01 -8.45
C GLU A 216 18.07 14.84 -9.41
N SER A 217 18.59 13.65 -9.07
CA SER A 217 18.50 12.45 -9.91
C SER A 217 17.08 11.90 -10.01
N ARG A 218 16.24 12.15 -9.00
CA ARG A 218 14.84 11.68 -8.96
C ARG A 218 13.81 12.68 -9.50
N ALA A 219 14.22 13.91 -9.82
CA ALA A 219 13.31 14.91 -10.36
C ALA A 219 12.71 14.42 -11.70
N ASN A 220 11.38 14.37 -11.79
CA ASN A 220 10.64 13.88 -12.97
C ASN A 220 10.99 12.43 -13.40
N ARG A 221 11.38 11.56 -12.45
CA ARG A 221 11.71 10.14 -12.67
C ARG A 221 10.80 9.22 -11.86
N TYR A 222 10.68 7.97 -12.29
CA TYR A 222 10.00 6.90 -11.55
C TYR A 222 10.95 6.23 -10.56
N LEU A 223 10.42 5.82 -9.41
CA LEU A 223 11.12 4.91 -8.49
C LEU A 223 10.99 3.47 -9.02
N ALA A 224 12.11 2.82 -9.28
CA ALA A 224 12.19 1.43 -9.73
C ALA A 224 13.29 0.67 -8.97
N PHE A 225 13.46 -0.62 -9.29
CA PHE A 225 14.54 -1.45 -8.77
C PHE A 225 15.44 -1.93 -9.92
N ASP A 226 16.76 -1.90 -9.72
CA ASP A 226 17.72 -2.45 -10.69
C ASP A 226 17.80 -3.99 -10.63
N ALA A 227 18.72 -4.58 -11.40
CA ALA A 227 18.91 -6.03 -11.45
C ALA A 227 19.31 -6.67 -10.10
N ASP A 228 19.89 -5.87 -9.20
CA ASP A 228 20.30 -6.29 -7.85
C ASP A 228 19.21 -5.97 -6.80
N GLY A 229 18.07 -5.39 -7.22
CA GLY A 229 16.96 -5.02 -6.35
C GLY A 229 17.15 -3.69 -5.63
N ALA A 230 18.15 -2.87 -5.99
CA ALA A 230 18.42 -1.59 -5.34
C ALA A 230 17.53 -0.48 -5.92
N PRO A 231 17.11 0.53 -5.11
CA PRO A 231 16.21 1.56 -5.57
C PRO A 231 16.92 2.53 -6.51
N VAL A 232 16.38 2.69 -7.72
CA VAL A 232 16.91 3.57 -8.76
C VAL A 232 15.84 4.55 -9.25
N ALA A 233 16.29 5.69 -9.77
CA ALA A 233 15.44 6.67 -10.44
C ALA A 233 15.59 6.49 -11.95
N THR A 234 14.50 6.12 -12.63
CA THR A 234 14.52 5.83 -14.07
C THR A 234 13.58 6.75 -14.85
N ALA A 235 13.79 6.90 -16.16
CA ALA A 235 12.87 7.61 -17.07
C ALA A 235 11.45 7.03 -17.08
N GLY A 236 11.28 5.87 -16.47
CA GLY A 236 10.22 4.93 -16.79
C GLY A 236 10.75 3.95 -17.84
N PRO A 237 9.96 2.93 -18.17
CA PRO A 237 10.30 2.02 -19.25
C PRO A 237 10.41 2.81 -20.55
N ALA A 238 11.55 2.65 -21.23
CA ALA A 238 11.70 3.07 -22.62
C ALA A 238 11.51 1.81 -23.46
N GLY A 239 10.37 1.71 -24.16
CA GLY A 239 9.99 0.53 -24.94
C GLY A 239 9.27 -0.54 -24.11
N ASP A 240 8.12 -0.96 -24.64
CA ASP A 240 7.38 -2.22 -24.44
C ASP A 240 7.04 -2.68 -22.99
N SER A 241 7.98 -3.02 -22.12
CA SER A 241 7.70 -4.17 -21.25
C SER A 241 6.96 -3.92 -19.92
N SER A 242 6.29 -2.77 -19.71
CA SER A 242 5.65 -2.47 -18.41
C SER A 242 4.18 -2.08 -18.41
N ILE A 243 3.56 -1.88 -19.58
CA ILE A 243 2.11 -1.70 -19.67
C ILE A 243 1.60 -2.97 -20.32
N PRO A 244 0.70 -3.75 -19.68
CA PRO A 244 0.16 -4.97 -20.28
C PRO A 244 -0.71 -4.58 -21.49
N VAL A 245 -0.07 -4.47 -22.63
CA VAL A 245 -0.69 -4.31 -23.94
C VAL A 245 -0.53 -5.62 -24.69
N SER A 246 -1.48 -5.96 -25.55
CA SER A 246 -1.31 -7.12 -26.42
C SER A 246 -0.09 -6.92 -27.33
N PRO A 247 0.63 -7.97 -27.75
CA PRO A 247 1.76 -7.85 -28.69
C PRO A 247 1.42 -7.05 -29.95
N PHE A 248 0.15 -7.03 -30.36
CA PHE A 248 -0.34 -6.24 -31.49
C PHE A 248 -0.44 -4.74 -31.22
N MET A 249 -0.81 -4.32 -30.00
CA MET A 249 -0.93 -2.90 -29.65
C MET A 249 0.43 -2.29 -29.30
N GLU A 250 1.38 -3.14 -28.88
CA GLU A 250 2.76 -2.78 -28.62
C GLU A 250 3.43 -2.16 -29.86
N THR A 251 3.19 -2.72 -31.05
CA THR A 251 3.77 -2.23 -32.32
C THR A 251 3.29 -0.86 -32.75
N MET A 252 2.28 -0.29 -32.08
CA MET A 252 1.71 1.01 -32.40
C MET A 252 2.01 2.10 -31.37
N LEU A 253 2.51 1.73 -30.21
CA LEU A 253 2.73 2.65 -29.10
C LEU A 253 4.03 3.45 -29.25
N ASP A 254 4.94 2.97 -30.08
CA ASP A 254 6.21 3.61 -30.45
C ASP A 254 6.11 4.47 -31.72
N ASP A 255 4.97 4.45 -32.42
CA ASP A 255 4.78 5.22 -33.64
C ASP A 255 4.70 6.74 -33.36
N PRO A 256 5.55 7.57 -34.01
CA PRO A 256 5.71 9.00 -33.67
C PRO A 256 4.53 9.88 -34.12
N ASP A 257 3.69 9.40 -35.03
CA ASP A 257 2.54 10.13 -35.55
C ASP A 257 1.43 9.21 -36.07
N ALA A 258 0.27 9.80 -36.35
CA ALA A 258 -0.89 9.07 -36.85
C ALA A 258 -0.67 8.45 -38.24
N ALA A 259 0.28 8.94 -39.04
CA ALA A 259 0.56 8.37 -40.35
C ALA A 259 1.33 7.05 -40.23
N THR A 260 2.30 7.01 -39.32
CA THR A 260 3.09 5.82 -39.01
C THR A 260 2.20 4.74 -38.39
N ALA A 261 1.34 5.11 -37.44
CA ALA A 261 0.35 4.18 -36.86
C ALA A 261 -0.60 3.55 -37.89
N ARG A 262 -1.09 4.33 -38.87
CA ARG A 262 -1.93 3.79 -39.96
C ARG A 262 -1.14 2.86 -40.89
N ALA A 263 0.15 3.10 -41.09
CA ALA A 263 1.01 2.22 -41.87
C ALA A 263 1.24 0.89 -41.15
N THR A 264 1.48 0.92 -39.83
CA THR A 264 1.60 -0.27 -38.98
C THR A 264 0.35 -1.14 -39.03
N LEU A 265 -0.84 -0.54 -39.05
CA LEU A 265 -2.12 -1.26 -39.21
C LEU A 265 -2.39 -1.78 -40.63
N GLY A 266 -1.54 -1.46 -41.61
CA GLY A 266 -1.78 -1.77 -43.02
C GLY A 266 -2.94 -0.98 -43.65
N LEU A 267 -3.41 0.09 -43.00
CA LEU A 267 -4.55 0.90 -43.47
C LEU A 267 -4.12 1.97 -44.49
N GLY A 268 -2.85 2.40 -44.47
CA GLY A 268 -2.33 3.40 -45.39
C GLY A 268 -3.18 4.69 -45.43
N ALA A 269 -3.49 5.17 -46.63
CA ALA A 269 -4.35 6.34 -46.83
C ALA A 269 -5.86 6.03 -46.64
N ALA A 270 -6.28 4.76 -46.59
CA ALA A 270 -7.71 4.41 -46.53
C ALA A 270 -8.40 4.92 -45.26
N ALA A 271 -7.63 5.15 -44.18
CA ALA A 271 -8.09 5.69 -42.90
C ALA A 271 -7.75 7.19 -42.70
N VAL A 272 -7.44 7.92 -43.77
CA VAL A 272 -7.34 9.39 -43.73
C VAL A 272 -8.73 9.98 -43.99
N LEU A 273 -9.22 10.80 -43.04
CA LEU A 273 -10.45 11.58 -43.20
C LEU A 273 -10.29 12.51 -44.42
N GLY A 274 -11.10 12.33 -45.48
CA GLY A 274 -11.09 13.23 -46.64
C GLY A 274 -10.43 12.74 -47.95
N VAL A 275 -10.16 11.44 -48.12
CA VAL A 275 -9.63 10.87 -49.40
C VAL A 275 -10.60 11.00 -50.60
N ALA A 276 -11.80 11.52 -50.40
CA ALA A 276 -12.76 11.78 -51.49
C ALA A 276 -12.59 13.15 -52.17
N ALA A 277 -11.47 13.85 -51.96
CA ALA A 277 -11.15 15.06 -52.71
C ALA A 277 -10.04 14.77 -53.74
N GLY A 278 -10.39 14.18 -54.89
CA GLY A 278 -9.63 14.36 -56.14
C GLY A 278 -8.67 13.25 -56.61
N GLY A 279 -8.88 11.98 -56.25
CA GLY A 279 -8.09 10.87 -56.82
C GLY A 279 -8.93 9.91 -57.68
N SER A 280 -8.47 9.62 -58.91
CA SER A 280 -9.12 8.73 -59.91
C SER A 280 -9.16 7.23 -59.54
N GLY A 281 -9.22 6.92 -58.25
CA GLY A 281 -9.28 5.56 -57.71
C GLY A 281 -10.31 5.47 -56.59
N GLY A 282 -11.58 5.74 -56.91
CA GLY A 282 -12.67 5.68 -55.94
C GLY A 282 -13.11 4.24 -55.67
N LEU A 283 -12.66 3.66 -54.55
CA LEU A 283 -13.38 2.56 -53.93
C LEU A 283 -14.76 3.08 -53.48
N LEU A 284 -15.82 2.51 -54.06
CA LEU A 284 -17.22 2.71 -53.67
C LEU A 284 -17.36 2.50 -52.15
N ARG A 285 -17.53 3.58 -51.38
CA ARG A 285 -17.98 3.47 -50.00
C ARG A 285 -19.51 3.49 -50.00
N ALA A 286 -20.10 2.32 -49.75
CA ALA A 286 -21.45 2.25 -49.24
C ALA A 286 -21.40 2.64 -47.76
N ASP A 287 -21.41 3.94 -47.48
CA ASP A 287 -21.84 4.41 -46.18
C ASP A 287 -23.34 4.03 -46.10
N GLY A 288 -23.77 3.45 -44.97
CA GLY A 288 -25.02 2.68 -44.83
C GLY A 288 -26.34 3.40 -45.17
N ASP A 289 -26.32 4.63 -45.69
CA ASP A 289 -27.48 5.36 -46.20
C ASP A 289 -27.42 5.67 -47.71
N ALA A 290 -26.36 5.28 -48.42
CA ALA A 290 -26.16 5.49 -49.86
C ALA A 290 -26.32 6.96 -50.34
N SER A 291 -26.27 7.94 -49.43
CA SER A 291 -26.52 9.36 -49.71
C SER A 291 -25.40 10.05 -50.51
N SER A 292 -24.25 9.43 -50.67
CA SER A 292 -23.11 9.96 -51.43
C SER A 292 -23.03 9.51 -52.90
N LEU A 293 -23.98 8.70 -53.38
CA LEU A 293 -24.03 8.25 -54.78
C LEU A 293 -24.59 9.32 -55.76
N VAL A 294 -24.88 10.53 -55.29
CA VAL A 294 -25.60 11.57 -56.05
C VAL A 294 -24.68 12.41 -56.96
N GLY A 295 -23.36 12.17 -56.95
CA GLY A 295 -22.37 12.95 -57.72
C GLY A 295 -21.51 12.16 -58.70
N VAL A 296 -21.84 10.88 -58.98
CA VAL A 296 -20.98 10.00 -59.79
C VAL A 296 -21.24 10.14 -61.30
N TRP A 297 -22.40 10.67 -61.69
CA TRP A 297 -22.83 10.76 -63.09
C TRP A 297 -22.93 12.23 -63.54
N THR A 298 -22.43 12.51 -64.73
CA THR A 298 -22.46 13.80 -65.41
C THR A 298 -23.30 13.72 -66.68
N THR A 299 -23.66 14.88 -67.27
CA THR A 299 -24.41 14.90 -68.53
C THR A 299 -23.62 14.21 -69.64
N GLY A 300 -24.24 13.24 -70.32
CA GLY A 300 -23.62 12.45 -71.38
C GLY A 300 -23.30 11.01 -70.95
N ASP A 301 -23.24 10.72 -69.64
CA ASP A 301 -22.99 9.36 -69.18
C ASP A 301 -24.18 8.43 -69.46
N ILE A 302 -23.88 7.18 -69.81
CA ILE A 302 -24.88 6.14 -70.10
C ILE A 302 -24.94 5.14 -68.95
N LYS A 303 -26.15 4.92 -68.41
CA LYS A 303 -26.41 3.92 -67.37
C LYS A 303 -27.24 2.77 -67.92
N ALA A 304 -26.66 1.57 -67.99
CA ALA A 304 -27.43 0.36 -68.28
C ALA A 304 -28.42 0.05 -67.14
N THR A 305 -29.69 -0.19 -67.48
CA THR A 305 -30.72 -0.51 -66.48
C THR A 305 -31.76 -1.49 -67.02
N LEU A 306 -32.32 -2.33 -66.15
CA LEU A 306 -33.45 -3.22 -66.46
C LEU A 306 -34.82 -2.54 -66.25
N ARG A 307 -34.83 -1.23 -65.97
CA ARG A 307 -36.07 -0.45 -65.75
C ARG A 307 -36.78 -0.21 -67.08
N ALA A 308 -38.11 -0.34 -67.06
CA ALA A 308 -38.94 -0.08 -68.24
C ALA A 308 -39.09 1.41 -68.60
N ALA A 309 -38.78 2.31 -67.66
CA ALA A 309 -38.85 3.76 -67.85
C ALA A 309 -37.61 4.44 -67.26
N ALA A 310 -37.20 5.57 -67.87
CA ALA A 310 -36.07 6.35 -67.40
C ALA A 310 -36.41 7.04 -66.06
N PRO A 311 -35.51 7.03 -65.06
CA PRO A 311 -35.66 7.83 -63.84
C PRO A 311 -35.73 9.34 -64.13
N ALA A 312 -36.23 10.13 -63.19
CA ALA A 312 -36.19 11.59 -63.31
C ALA A 312 -34.75 12.10 -63.53
N GLY A 313 -34.56 13.02 -64.47
CA GLY A 313 -33.25 13.54 -64.88
C GLY A 313 -32.49 12.64 -65.86
N TRP A 314 -33.02 11.47 -66.23
CA TRP A 314 -32.44 10.58 -67.24
C TRP A 314 -33.34 10.49 -68.46
N LEU A 315 -32.73 10.35 -69.63
CA LEU A 315 -33.42 10.12 -70.89
C LEU A 315 -33.19 8.67 -71.34
N MET A 316 -34.22 8.03 -71.89
CA MET A 316 -34.08 6.69 -72.45
C MET A 316 -33.32 6.79 -73.77
N LEU A 317 -32.26 6.02 -73.93
CA LEU A 317 -31.60 5.87 -75.22
C LEU A 317 -32.48 4.93 -76.07
N ASN A 318 -33.34 5.47 -76.90
CA ASN A 318 -34.36 4.72 -77.64
C ASN A 318 -34.46 5.11 -79.13
N GLY A 319 -33.51 5.91 -79.63
CA GLY A 319 -33.55 6.42 -81.00
C GLY A 319 -34.37 7.69 -81.18
N ASP A 320 -34.97 8.25 -80.13
CA ASP A 320 -35.69 9.52 -80.20
C ASP A 320 -34.72 10.68 -80.48
N SER A 321 -35.21 11.71 -81.16
CA SER A 321 -34.48 12.96 -81.32
C SER A 321 -34.69 13.92 -80.14
N ILE A 322 -33.66 14.68 -79.82
CA ILE A 322 -33.72 15.79 -78.85
C ILE A 322 -33.41 17.11 -79.54
N GLY A 323 -34.01 18.20 -79.07
CA GLY A 323 -33.79 19.54 -79.62
C GLY A 323 -34.31 20.64 -78.70
N SER A 324 -34.26 21.90 -79.16
CA SER A 324 -34.83 23.03 -78.43
C SER A 324 -36.36 22.92 -78.34
N ALA A 325 -36.99 23.71 -77.45
CA ALA A 325 -38.44 23.74 -77.31
C ALA A 325 -39.18 24.13 -78.60
N ALA A 326 -38.51 24.81 -79.54
CA ALA A 326 -39.03 25.18 -80.85
C ALA A 326 -38.76 24.14 -81.95
N SER A 327 -37.90 23.15 -81.70
CA SER A 327 -37.56 22.12 -82.68
C SER A 327 -38.69 21.11 -82.92
N ALA A 328 -38.64 20.42 -84.05
CA ALA A 328 -39.54 19.30 -84.36
C ALA A 328 -39.10 17.96 -83.72
N ALA A 329 -38.32 18.01 -82.63
CA ALA A 329 -37.80 16.83 -81.96
C ALA A 329 -38.86 16.00 -81.24
N ASP A 330 -38.65 14.69 -81.17
CA ASP A 330 -39.46 13.79 -80.34
C ASP A 330 -39.46 14.26 -78.87
N ARG A 331 -38.35 14.86 -78.44
CA ARG A 331 -38.14 15.51 -77.14
C ARG A 331 -37.67 16.95 -77.34
N ALA A 332 -38.62 17.88 -77.51
CA ALA A 332 -38.36 19.31 -77.62
C ALA A 332 -38.41 20.00 -76.24
N ASP A 333 -37.24 20.27 -75.64
CA ASP A 333 -37.11 20.96 -74.34
C ASP A 333 -35.79 21.73 -74.25
N ASP A 334 -35.85 22.99 -73.84
CA ASP A 334 -34.66 23.82 -73.67
C ASP A 334 -33.72 23.29 -72.58
N ALA A 335 -34.23 22.55 -71.60
CA ALA A 335 -33.43 21.91 -70.55
C ALA A 335 -32.46 20.82 -71.07
N LEU A 336 -32.66 20.31 -72.29
CA LEU A 336 -31.80 19.30 -72.91
C LEU A 336 -30.53 19.88 -73.56
N GLU A 337 -30.27 21.19 -73.42
CA GLU A 337 -29.09 21.86 -73.98
C GLU A 337 -27.78 21.15 -73.68
N PRO A 338 -27.48 20.80 -72.40
CA PRO A 338 -26.18 20.28 -72.08
C PRO A 338 -25.97 18.89 -72.69
N LEU A 339 -27.04 18.12 -72.85
CA LEU A 339 -27.01 16.81 -73.49
C LEU A 339 -26.89 16.93 -75.02
N PHE A 340 -27.59 17.88 -75.63
CA PHE A 340 -27.45 18.17 -77.06
C PHE A 340 -26.00 18.56 -77.38
N THR A 341 -25.41 19.44 -76.58
CA THR A 341 -24.01 19.86 -76.75
C THR A 341 -23.05 18.70 -76.54
N ALA A 342 -23.25 17.85 -75.53
CA ALA A 342 -22.41 16.67 -75.33
C ALA A 342 -22.49 15.69 -76.52
N LEU A 343 -23.70 15.37 -77.01
CA LEU A 343 -23.86 14.51 -78.20
C LEU A 343 -23.29 15.15 -79.47
N TRP A 344 -23.31 16.48 -79.56
CA TRP A 344 -22.68 17.20 -80.66
C TRP A 344 -21.15 17.15 -80.57
N ASP A 345 -20.57 17.52 -79.44
CA ASP A 345 -19.11 17.65 -79.30
C ASP A 345 -18.41 16.29 -79.29
N ASP A 346 -19.02 15.28 -78.68
CA ASP A 346 -18.35 14.01 -78.38
C ASP A 346 -18.67 12.88 -79.38
N LEU A 347 -19.73 12.99 -80.20
CA LEU A 347 -20.12 11.97 -81.18
C LEU A 347 -20.08 12.49 -82.61
N ALA A 348 -19.69 11.60 -83.53
CA ALA A 348 -19.72 11.91 -84.96
C ALA A 348 -21.16 11.94 -85.50
N ASP A 349 -21.38 12.58 -86.66
CA ASP A 349 -22.72 12.65 -87.29
C ASP A 349 -23.30 11.27 -87.63
N MET A 350 -22.45 10.28 -87.93
CA MET A 350 -22.93 8.90 -88.15
C MET A 350 -23.44 8.23 -86.86
N GLU A 351 -23.00 8.70 -85.70
CA GLU A 351 -23.34 8.14 -84.38
C GLU A 351 -24.51 8.88 -83.75
N ALA A 352 -24.57 10.20 -83.95
CA ALA A 352 -25.65 11.08 -83.53
C ALA A 352 -26.00 12.04 -84.68
N PRO A 353 -26.85 11.61 -85.63
CA PRO A 353 -27.24 12.40 -86.79
C PRO A 353 -27.99 13.67 -86.42
N ILE A 354 -27.63 14.77 -87.07
CA ILE A 354 -28.31 16.06 -86.96
C ILE A 354 -29.24 16.29 -88.14
N SER A 355 -30.47 16.73 -87.88
CA SER A 355 -31.39 17.14 -88.96
C SER A 355 -30.82 18.30 -89.77
N GLY A 356 -30.60 18.10 -91.07
CA GLY A 356 -30.03 19.13 -91.95
C GLY A 356 -28.50 19.09 -92.06
N GLY A 357 -27.84 18.18 -91.32
CA GLY A 357 -26.38 18.03 -91.30
C GLY A 357 -25.70 18.89 -90.23
N ARG A 358 -24.42 18.62 -89.98
CA ARG A 358 -23.64 19.36 -88.98
C ARG A 358 -23.03 20.64 -89.53
N GLY A 359 -23.40 21.79 -88.98
CA GLY A 359 -22.71 23.07 -89.17
C GLY A 359 -21.58 23.34 -88.17
N ALA A 360 -21.44 24.61 -87.77
CA ALA A 360 -20.20 25.13 -87.17
C ALA A 360 -20.08 24.91 -85.65
N SER A 361 -21.20 24.83 -84.91
CA SER A 361 -21.21 24.59 -83.47
C SER A 361 -22.57 24.12 -82.97
N ALA A 362 -22.60 23.42 -81.83
CA ALA A 362 -23.85 22.96 -81.20
C ALA A 362 -24.85 24.10 -80.97
N ALA A 363 -24.38 25.25 -80.49
CA ALA A 363 -25.22 26.40 -80.19
C ALA A 363 -25.83 27.03 -81.46
N ALA A 364 -25.06 27.09 -82.56
CA ALA A 364 -25.55 27.62 -83.83
C ALA A 364 -26.65 26.71 -84.42
N GLU A 365 -26.49 25.40 -84.31
CA GLU A 365 -27.45 24.48 -84.92
C GLU A 365 -28.72 24.38 -84.10
N ARG A 366 -28.62 24.48 -82.77
CA ARG A 366 -29.79 24.53 -81.91
C ARG A 366 -30.62 25.79 -82.09
N ALA A 367 -29.97 26.93 -82.39
CA ALA A 367 -30.66 28.17 -82.75
C ALA A 367 -31.40 28.07 -84.09
N GLN A 368 -31.02 27.12 -84.96
CA GLN A 368 -31.72 26.78 -86.19
C GLN A 368 -32.81 25.71 -85.98
N GLU A 369 -33.19 25.43 -84.73
CA GLU A 369 -34.27 24.50 -84.37
C GLU A 369 -34.02 23.06 -84.86
N THR A 370 -32.75 22.70 -85.05
CA THR A 370 -32.34 21.34 -85.44
C THR A 370 -32.45 20.35 -84.28
N GLN A 371 -32.48 19.06 -84.62
CA GLN A 371 -32.59 17.95 -83.69
C GLN A 371 -31.42 16.97 -83.85
N VAL A 372 -30.93 16.43 -82.73
CA VAL A 372 -29.93 15.36 -82.70
C VAL A 372 -30.58 14.05 -82.32
N ARG A 373 -30.32 12.99 -83.08
CA ARG A 373 -30.86 11.66 -82.79
C ARG A 373 -29.95 10.92 -81.80
N MET A 374 -30.54 10.41 -80.73
CA MET A 374 -29.82 9.58 -79.77
C MET A 374 -29.54 8.20 -80.36
N GLY A 375 -28.30 7.95 -80.78
CA GLY A 375 -27.93 6.73 -81.51
C GLY A 375 -28.16 5.44 -80.73
N ILE A 376 -29.11 4.64 -81.20
CA ILE A 376 -28.99 3.18 -81.32
C ILE A 376 -29.76 2.78 -82.58
N GLY A 377 -29.15 1.94 -83.43
CA GLY A 377 -29.61 1.61 -84.77
C GLY A 377 -31.09 1.21 -84.87
N GLU A 378 -31.63 1.38 -86.09
CA GLU A 378 -33.03 1.13 -86.42
C GLU A 378 -33.56 -0.17 -85.79
N ARG A 379 -34.73 -0.09 -85.17
CA ARG A 379 -35.53 -1.28 -84.85
C ARG A 379 -35.80 -2.02 -86.16
N VAL A 380 -35.25 -3.23 -86.30
CA VAL A 380 -35.76 -4.23 -87.26
C VAL A 380 -37.12 -4.72 -86.77
#